data_AF-A0A9P1ABP0-F1
#
_entry.id   AF-A0A9P1ABP0-F1
#
_cell.length_a   1.000
_cell.length_b   1.000
_cell.length_c   1.000
_cell.angle_alpha   90.00
_cell.angle_beta   90.00
_cell.angle_gamma   90.00
#
_symmetry.space_group_name_H-M   'P 1'
#
loop_
_entity.id
_entity.type
_entity.pdbx_description
1 polymer ?
#
loop_
_entity_poly.entity_id
_entity_poly.type
_entity_poly.pdbx_seq_one_letter_code
_entity_poly.pdbx_strand_id
1 'polypeptide(L)'
;MGMRKIIESATTAIEGSSSKDEWEVKKEVEEVEEDEVKMMGEMDTELMVCTARQYERYLLLKLLEQKKPSVIVLYTMSLQTLRQIEIYRSTHPRRHLQVYWLQYTESTEESRYLESINRETLAFEMLIREQGTLMIAREFNVDREEAPRLKTSTRDGGGLVRRNIDPRDMEEPGETDRPKIIVDMREFNSELPTVLYTKGYDVVATTIEIGDYILSPDIAIERKALDDLTQSLQTGRVFKQIEQMLEHYDCTVLLIESNRKFETKIVNGGPFQGELSRHCRDIRALFCSLIRTNQKMRCAWTMSPSNSAEFFSELKLNAPEPDVDRAISLKADQVESSSQEATESSTSQPKKGKKWKPNPTVVRTLTQNFGLKVSEAHNLLENSKIKTLADLFKPAVTASFLSQYMPASTAEFIKEVSEFNFKK
;
A
#
# COMPACT_ATOMS: atom_id res chain seq x y z
N MET A 1 -35.05 30.59 13.48
CA MET A 1 -35.99 29.53 13.91
C MET A 1 -37.17 29.57 12.95
N GLY A 2 -37.20 28.66 11.99
CA GLY A 2 -38.22 28.60 10.95
C GLY A 2 -37.94 27.39 10.09
N MET A 3 -38.62 26.27 10.37
CA MET A 3 -38.62 25.10 9.49
C MET A 3 -39.46 25.47 8.26
N ARG A 4 -38.83 25.57 7.09
CA ARG A 4 -39.55 25.56 5.81
C ARG A 4 -39.53 24.13 5.29
N LYS A 5 -40.72 23.58 5.07
CA LYS A 5 -40.95 22.27 4.45
C LYS A 5 -40.83 22.49 2.94
N ILE A 6 -39.77 21.98 2.31
CA ILE A 6 -39.64 21.96 0.85
C ILE A 6 -39.91 20.50 0.45
N ILE A 7 -41.02 20.27 -0.24
CA ILE A 7 -41.38 18.98 -0.83
C ILE A 7 -41.17 19.16 -2.33
N GLU A 8 -40.13 18.54 -2.88
CA GLU A 8 -39.97 18.44 -4.33
C GLU A 8 -40.46 17.05 -4.77
N SER A 9 -41.55 17.01 -5.53
CA SER A 9 -41.98 15.83 -6.28
C SER A 9 -41.58 16.00 -7.73
N ALA A 10 -40.64 15.18 -8.22
CA ALA A 10 -40.30 15.13 -9.64
C ALA A 10 -41.31 14.27 -10.39
N THR A 11 -42.13 14.87 -11.24
CA THR A 11 -42.99 14.17 -12.20
C THR A 11 -42.54 14.52 -13.61
N THR A 12 -42.08 13.53 -14.38
CA THR A 12 -41.65 13.71 -15.78
C THR A 12 -42.85 13.48 -16.71
N ALA A 13 -43.30 14.51 -17.41
CA ALA A 13 -44.18 14.39 -18.56
C ALA A 13 -43.40 14.73 -19.84
N ILE A 14 -43.47 13.83 -20.81
CA ILE A 14 -42.88 13.96 -22.15
C ILE A 14 -43.99 14.47 -23.06
N GLU A 15 -43.81 15.64 -23.69
CA GLU A 15 -44.44 15.97 -24.97
C GLU A 15 -43.72 17.14 -25.64
N GLY A 16 -43.48 17.03 -26.96
CA GLY A 16 -42.67 17.95 -27.73
C GLY A 16 -43.47 19.01 -28.49
N SER A 17 -42.87 20.20 -28.68
CA SER A 17 -42.61 20.80 -30.00
C SER A 17 -42.23 22.29 -29.88
N SER A 18 -41.22 22.68 -30.67
CA SER A 18 -40.95 23.99 -31.28
C SER A 18 -41.53 25.28 -30.65
N SER A 19 -40.66 26.12 -30.07
CA SER A 19 -40.14 27.38 -30.66
C SER A 19 -39.38 28.20 -29.60
N LYS A 20 -38.46 29.07 -30.05
CA LYS A 20 -37.69 30.04 -29.25
C LYS A 20 -38.57 30.76 -28.23
N ASP A 21 -38.13 30.84 -26.97
CA ASP A 21 -38.49 31.95 -26.06
C ASP A 21 -37.54 32.03 -24.85
N GLU A 22 -37.40 33.26 -24.35
CA GLU A 22 -36.57 33.69 -23.23
C GLU A 22 -36.92 32.96 -21.93
N TRP A 23 -35.90 32.67 -21.11
CA TRP A 23 -36.07 32.00 -19.81
C TRP A 23 -36.60 32.99 -18.77
N GLU A 24 -37.90 33.27 -18.78
CA GLU A 24 -38.59 33.87 -17.63
C GLU A 24 -38.92 32.81 -16.58
N VAL A 25 -38.35 32.96 -15.38
CA VAL A 25 -38.71 32.16 -14.20
C VAL A 25 -40.10 32.61 -13.74
N LYS A 26 -41.15 31.95 -14.23
CA LYS A 26 -42.50 32.11 -13.68
C LYS A 26 -42.57 31.44 -12.31
N LYS A 27 -42.82 32.24 -11.28
CA LYS A 27 -43.34 31.75 -9.99
C LYS A 27 -44.79 31.37 -10.17
N GLU A 28 -45.06 30.11 -10.51
CA GLU A 28 -46.38 29.53 -10.32
C GLU A 28 -46.52 29.14 -8.84
N VAL A 29 -47.40 29.85 -8.15
CA VAL A 29 -47.91 29.43 -6.84
C VAL A 29 -49.11 28.57 -7.16
N GLU A 30 -48.91 27.26 -7.29
CA GLU A 30 -50.02 26.31 -7.26
C GLU A 30 -50.52 26.23 -5.82
N GLU A 31 -51.77 26.67 -5.60
CA GLU A 31 -52.54 26.30 -4.41
C GLU A 31 -52.76 24.79 -4.46
N VAL A 32 -51.93 24.05 -3.73
CA VAL A 32 -52.11 22.61 -3.53
C VAL A 32 -53.35 22.44 -2.65
N GLU A 33 -54.41 21.88 -3.22
CA GLU A 33 -55.59 21.41 -2.49
C GLU A 33 -55.13 20.55 -1.31
N GLU A 34 -55.69 20.79 -0.12
CA GLU A 34 -55.41 20.06 1.12
C GLU A 34 -55.92 18.60 1.02
N ASP A 35 -55.26 17.79 0.18
CA ASP A 35 -55.43 16.36 0.17
C ASP A 35 -54.76 15.77 1.42
N GLU A 36 -55.61 15.26 2.30
CA GLU A 36 -55.37 14.52 3.54
C GLU A 36 -53.92 14.08 3.77
N VAL A 37 -53.19 14.88 4.56
CA VAL A 37 -51.94 14.45 5.18
C VAL A 37 -52.28 13.33 6.18
N LYS A 38 -52.32 12.08 5.71
CA LYS A 38 -52.40 10.92 6.60
C LYS A 38 -51.23 10.98 7.57
N MET A 39 -51.56 11.10 8.86
CA MET A 39 -50.58 11.14 9.93
C MET A 39 -49.77 9.84 9.91
N MET A 40 -48.45 9.94 10.05
CA MET A 40 -47.51 8.80 9.99
C MET A 40 -47.82 7.65 10.96
N GLY A 41 -48.74 7.85 11.91
CA GLY A 41 -49.20 6.85 12.87
C GLY A 41 -50.31 5.91 12.38
N GLU A 42 -50.89 6.13 11.19
CA GLU A 42 -51.97 5.27 10.66
C GLU A 42 -51.50 4.20 9.67
N MET A 43 -50.21 4.18 9.33
CA MET A 43 -49.68 3.16 8.42
C MET A 43 -48.82 2.17 9.21
N ASP A 44 -49.04 0.88 8.99
CA ASP A 44 -48.09 -0.19 9.36
C ASP A 44 -46.84 -0.03 8.49
N THR A 45 -46.04 0.99 8.79
CA THR A 45 -44.85 1.36 8.02
C THR A 45 -43.61 1.02 8.79
N GLU A 46 -42.80 0.09 8.27
CA GLU A 46 -41.42 -0.04 8.71
C GLU A 46 -40.67 1.25 8.34
N LEU A 47 -40.34 2.04 9.36
CA LEU A 47 -39.54 3.24 9.28
C LEU A 47 -38.05 2.89 9.32
N MET A 48 -37.29 3.36 8.34
CA MET A 48 -35.83 3.23 8.34
C MET A 48 -35.18 4.59 8.52
N VAL A 49 -34.44 4.77 9.63
CA VAL A 49 -33.60 5.95 9.86
C VAL A 49 -32.17 5.63 9.46
N CYS A 50 -31.68 6.28 8.41
CA CYS A 50 -30.34 6.06 7.91
C CYS A 50 -29.39 7.15 8.41
N THR A 51 -28.26 6.74 8.99
CA THR A 51 -27.10 7.61 9.21
C THR A 51 -26.03 7.17 8.22
N ALA A 52 -25.61 8.06 7.32
CA ALA A 52 -24.62 7.71 6.31
C ALA A 52 -23.24 7.54 6.95
N ARG A 53 -22.88 6.31 7.35
CA ARG A 53 -21.49 5.97 7.68
C ARG A 53 -20.77 5.56 6.41
N GLN A 54 -19.75 6.34 6.03
CA GLN A 54 -18.99 6.19 4.79
C GLN A 54 -18.35 4.79 4.57
N TYR A 55 -18.30 3.94 5.59
CA TYR A 55 -17.62 2.64 5.55
C TYR A 55 -18.54 1.42 5.34
N GLU A 56 -19.86 1.59 5.29
CA GLU A 56 -20.81 0.46 5.20
C GLU A 56 -21.51 0.40 3.83
N ARG A 57 -20.72 0.19 2.78
CA ARG A 57 -21.13 0.36 1.37
C ARG A 57 -22.34 -0.49 0.93
N TYR A 58 -22.57 -1.65 1.55
CA TYR A 58 -23.64 -2.60 1.19
C TYR A 58 -24.70 -2.79 2.27
N LEU A 59 -24.52 -2.21 3.46
CA LEU A 59 -25.45 -2.43 4.56
C LEU A 59 -26.84 -1.87 4.23
N LEU A 60 -26.88 -0.66 3.66
CA LEU A 60 -28.13 -0.01 3.28
C LEU A 60 -28.92 -0.85 2.27
N LEU A 61 -28.28 -1.32 1.20
CA LEU A 61 -28.93 -2.18 0.20
C LEU A 61 -29.51 -3.45 0.84
N LYS A 62 -28.76 -4.09 1.74
CA LYS A 62 -29.24 -5.27 2.47
C LYS A 62 -30.43 -4.95 3.38
N LEU A 63 -30.40 -3.81 4.07
CA LEU A 63 -31.50 -3.35 4.93
C LEU A 63 -32.75 -3.03 4.13
N LEU A 64 -32.60 -2.34 2.98
CA LEU A 64 -33.70 -2.03 2.07
C LEU A 64 -34.38 -3.31 1.56
N GLU A 65 -33.60 -4.34 1.21
CA GLU A 65 -34.16 -5.61 0.75
C GLU A 65 -34.82 -6.43 1.88
N GLN A 66 -34.26 -6.37 3.10
CA GLN A 66 -34.80 -7.12 4.24
C GLN A 66 -36.08 -6.51 4.81
N LYS A 67 -36.10 -5.18 4.94
CA LYS A 67 -37.18 -4.43 5.57
C LYS A 67 -38.24 -3.96 4.58
N LYS A 68 -37.85 -3.71 3.35
CA LYS A 68 -38.74 -3.22 2.30
C LYS A 68 -39.61 -2.03 2.78
N PRO A 69 -38.98 -0.99 3.36
CA PRO A 69 -39.71 0.10 3.98
C PRO A 69 -40.54 0.86 2.95
N SER A 70 -41.68 1.39 3.37
CA SER A 70 -42.48 2.34 2.57
C SER A 70 -42.06 3.79 2.82
N VAL A 71 -41.41 4.07 3.97
CA VAL A 71 -40.94 5.41 4.36
C VAL A 71 -39.49 5.33 4.83
N ILE A 72 -38.64 6.19 4.25
CA ILE A 72 -37.23 6.34 4.63
C ILE A 72 -37.01 7.76 5.14
N VAL A 73 -36.33 7.88 6.28
CA VAL A 73 -35.89 9.18 6.83
C VAL A 73 -34.37 9.22 6.83
N LEU A 74 -33.80 10.11 6.05
CA LEU A 74 -32.36 10.36 5.95
C LEU A 74 -31.98 11.44 6.95
N TYR A 75 -31.12 11.08 7.91
CA TYR A 75 -30.60 12.03 8.88
C TYR A 75 -29.45 12.87 8.31
N THR A 76 -28.65 12.29 7.42
CA THR A 76 -27.57 12.99 6.72
C THR A 76 -27.69 12.79 5.22
N MET A 77 -27.42 13.85 4.45
CA MET A 77 -27.48 13.80 3.00
C MET A 77 -26.17 13.30 2.38
N SER A 78 -26.29 12.29 1.52
CA SER A 78 -25.16 11.74 0.76
C SER A 78 -25.65 11.25 -0.60
N LEU A 79 -24.96 11.69 -1.66
CA LEU A 79 -25.28 11.32 -3.04
C LEU A 79 -25.25 9.80 -3.28
N GLN A 80 -24.34 9.09 -2.60
CA GLN A 80 -24.27 7.63 -2.67
C GLN A 80 -25.53 6.96 -2.08
N THR A 81 -25.99 7.45 -0.93
CA THR A 81 -27.18 6.92 -0.25
C THR A 81 -28.43 7.16 -1.09
N LEU A 82 -28.56 8.37 -1.65
CA LEU A 82 -29.68 8.72 -2.52
C LEU A 82 -29.74 7.81 -3.75
N ARG A 83 -28.62 7.60 -4.45
CA ARG A 83 -28.54 6.70 -5.61
C ARG A 83 -28.87 5.24 -5.28
N GLN A 84 -28.45 4.77 -4.11
CA GLN A 84 -28.82 3.41 -3.66
C GLN A 84 -30.33 3.28 -3.45
N ILE A 85 -30.98 4.32 -2.95
CA ILE A 85 -32.43 4.37 -2.77
C ILE A 85 -33.15 4.48 -4.13
N GLU A 86 -32.63 5.25 -5.08
CA GLU A 86 -33.14 5.33 -6.45
C GLU A 86 -33.09 3.97 -7.16
N ILE A 87 -31.98 3.23 -7.01
CA ILE A 87 -31.85 1.86 -7.54
C ILE A 87 -32.87 0.94 -6.86
N TYR A 88 -33.03 1.02 -5.54
CA TYR A 88 -34.02 0.24 -4.81
C TYR A 88 -35.46 0.53 -5.27
N ARG A 89 -35.80 1.81 -5.48
CA ARG A 89 -37.10 2.22 -6.04
C ARG A 89 -37.32 1.66 -7.44
N SER A 90 -36.29 1.72 -8.29
CA SER A 90 -36.32 1.22 -9.67
C SER A 90 -36.51 -0.30 -9.74
N THR A 91 -35.92 -1.04 -8.80
CA THR A 91 -36.08 -2.51 -8.70
C THR A 91 -37.43 -2.92 -8.09
N HIS A 92 -38.11 -2.00 -7.38
CA HIS A 92 -39.40 -2.23 -6.75
C HIS A 92 -40.48 -1.23 -7.24
N PRO A 93 -40.86 -1.27 -8.54
CA PRO A 93 -41.77 -0.28 -9.12
C PRO A 93 -43.18 -0.32 -8.51
N ARG A 94 -43.62 -1.49 -8.03
CA ARG A 94 -44.96 -1.69 -7.44
C ARG A 94 -45.09 -1.22 -5.99
N ARG A 95 -44.00 -0.79 -5.33
CA ARG A 95 -44.04 -0.30 -3.94
C ARG A 95 -44.01 1.22 -3.91
N HIS A 96 -44.85 1.82 -3.08
CA HIS A 96 -44.76 3.23 -2.81
C HIS A 96 -43.63 3.49 -1.81
N LEU A 97 -42.70 4.39 -2.17
CA LEU A 97 -41.55 4.76 -1.35
C LEU A 97 -41.54 6.27 -1.16
N GLN A 98 -41.66 6.72 0.09
CA GLN A 98 -41.50 8.11 0.46
C GLN A 98 -40.14 8.31 1.14
N VAL A 99 -39.39 9.30 0.68
CA VAL A 99 -38.08 9.64 1.23
C VAL A 99 -38.17 11.04 1.81
N TYR A 100 -37.87 11.15 3.10
CA TYR A 100 -37.70 12.43 3.77
C TYR A 100 -36.23 12.56 4.13
N TRP A 101 -35.68 13.76 4.03
CA TRP A 101 -34.36 14.05 4.56
C TRP A 101 -34.40 15.27 5.46
N LEU A 102 -33.48 15.29 6.42
CA LEU A 102 -33.27 16.43 7.29
C LEU A 102 -32.01 17.14 6.81
N GLN A 103 -32.11 18.46 6.68
CA GLN A 103 -30.99 19.31 6.29
C GLN A 103 -31.09 20.64 7.03
N TYR A 104 -29.94 21.10 7.53
CA TYR A 104 -29.79 22.46 8.02
C TYR A 104 -29.46 23.39 6.84
N THR A 105 -30.31 24.39 6.63
CA THR A 105 -30.07 25.45 5.64
C THR A 105 -28.90 26.33 6.06
N GLU A 106 -28.14 26.85 5.09
CA GLU A 106 -26.97 27.71 5.28
C GLU A 106 -25.90 27.05 6.19
N SER A 107 -25.79 25.73 6.09
CA SER A 107 -24.88 24.95 6.93
C SER A 107 -23.74 24.32 6.12
N THR A 108 -22.69 23.91 6.84
CA THR A 108 -21.58 23.17 6.23
C THR A 108 -22.01 21.81 5.67
N GLU A 109 -23.12 21.23 6.15
CA GLU A 109 -23.66 19.99 5.61
C GLU A 109 -24.25 20.21 4.22
N GLU A 110 -25.08 21.24 4.06
CA GLU A 110 -25.62 21.67 2.77
C GLU A 110 -24.51 21.97 1.78
N SER A 111 -23.54 22.82 2.16
CA SER A 111 -22.43 23.18 1.25
C SER A 111 -21.63 21.96 0.82
N ARG A 112 -21.39 20.99 1.72
CA ARG A 112 -20.68 19.75 1.39
C ARG A 112 -21.45 18.90 0.38
N TYR A 113 -22.78 18.79 0.54
CA TYR A 113 -23.63 18.03 -0.38
C TYR A 113 -23.67 18.68 -1.77
N LEU A 114 -23.90 20.00 -1.83
CA LEU A 114 -23.92 20.75 -3.09
C LEU A 114 -22.56 20.71 -3.82
N GLU A 115 -21.46 20.86 -3.08
CA GLU A 115 -20.12 20.76 -3.66
C GLU A 115 -19.82 19.35 -4.20
N SER A 116 -20.32 18.30 -3.54
CA SER A 116 -20.18 16.94 -4.04
C SER A 116 -20.91 16.74 -5.37
N ILE A 117 -22.11 17.32 -5.54
CA ILE A 117 -22.85 17.27 -6.81
C ILE A 117 -22.10 18.06 -7.88
N ASN A 118 -21.70 19.30 -7.57
CA ASN A 118 -21.00 20.18 -8.50
C ASN A 118 -19.69 19.55 -9.00
N ARG A 119 -18.89 18.98 -8.09
CA ARG A 119 -17.64 18.30 -8.43
C ARG A 119 -17.88 17.10 -9.35
N GLU A 120 -18.93 16.34 -9.12
CA GLU A 120 -19.26 15.20 -9.97
C GLU A 120 -19.73 15.64 -11.36
N THR A 121 -20.63 16.63 -11.45
CA THR A 121 -21.08 17.20 -12.73
C THR A 121 -19.90 17.73 -13.54
N LEU A 122 -19.02 18.52 -12.91
CA LEU A 122 -17.83 19.07 -13.55
C LEU A 122 -16.88 17.96 -14.03
N ALA A 123 -16.68 16.90 -13.23
CA ALA A 123 -15.85 15.78 -13.62
C ALA A 123 -16.42 15.05 -14.86
N PHE A 124 -17.75 14.85 -14.93
CA PHE A 124 -18.38 14.25 -16.11
C PHE A 124 -18.30 15.16 -17.34
N GLU A 125 -18.52 16.47 -17.19
CA GLU A 125 -18.35 17.42 -18.30
C GLU A 125 -16.92 17.41 -18.83
N MET A 126 -15.92 17.39 -17.94
CA MET A 126 -14.52 17.28 -18.34
C MET A 126 -14.25 15.99 -19.12
N LEU A 127 -14.75 14.84 -18.65
CA LEU A 127 -14.59 13.57 -19.37
C LEU A 127 -15.23 13.60 -20.75
N ILE A 128 -16.41 14.19 -20.89
CA ILE A 128 -17.10 14.33 -22.19
C ILE A 128 -16.32 15.25 -23.13
N ARG A 129 -15.79 16.37 -22.61
CA ARG A 129 -14.95 17.29 -23.40
C ARG A 129 -13.68 16.62 -23.89
N GLU A 130 -12.96 15.94 -23.00
CA GLU A 130 -11.75 15.18 -23.36
C GLU A 130 -12.06 14.03 -24.32
N GLN A 131 -13.20 13.36 -24.17
CA GLN A 131 -13.63 12.35 -25.13
C GLN A 131 -13.93 12.95 -26.51
N GLY A 132 -14.52 14.15 -26.56
CA GLY A 132 -14.79 14.86 -27.81
C GLY A 132 -13.54 15.39 -28.53
N THR A 133 -12.44 15.61 -27.81
CA THR A 133 -11.15 16.03 -28.40
C THR A 133 -10.29 14.87 -28.88
N LEU A 134 -10.60 13.62 -28.49
CA LEU A 134 -9.87 12.44 -28.97
C LEU A 134 -10.13 12.22 -30.47
N MET A 135 -9.12 12.47 -31.29
CA MET A 135 -9.17 12.26 -32.76
C MET A 135 -9.23 10.78 -33.17
N ILE A 136 -8.99 9.86 -32.23
CA ILE A 136 -8.97 8.41 -32.46
C ILE A 136 -9.94 7.78 -31.46
N ALA A 137 -10.98 7.12 -31.97
CA ALA A 137 -11.80 6.24 -31.15
C ALA A 137 -10.88 5.15 -30.57
N ARG A 138 -10.83 5.01 -29.24
CA ARG A 138 -10.09 3.92 -28.61
C ARG A 138 -10.74 2.59 -28.99
N GLU A 139 -10.20 1.95 -30.02
CA GLU A 139 -10.36 0.51 -30.17
C GLU A 139 -9.55 -0.12 -29.04
N PHE A 140 -10.24 -0.67 -28.04
CA PHE A 140 -9.59 -1.43 -26.99
C PHE A 140 -9.11 -2.74 -27.61
N ASN A 141 -7.91 -2.73 -28.18
CA ASN A 141 -7.26 -3.96 -28.57
C ASN A 141 -6.86 -4.69 -27.27
N VAL A 142 -7.63 -5.71 -26.91
CA VAL A 142 -7.45 -6.51 -25.68
C VAL A 142 -6.33 -7.53 -25.84
N ASP A 143 -5.76 -7.64 -27.03
CA ASP A 143 -4.61 -8.48 -27.32
C ASP A 143 -3.43 -8.00 -26.47
N ARG A 144 -2.86 -8.92 -25.68
CA ARG A 144 -1.66 -8.64 -24.90
C ARG A 144 -0.53 -8.38 -25.87
N GLU A 145 -0.15 -7.12 -26.06
CA GLU A 145 1.07 -6.78 -26.78
C GLU A 145 2.25 -7.54 -26.13
N GLU A 146 2.97 -8.32 -26.94
CA GLU A 146 4.17 -8.99 -26.46
C GLU A 146 5.20 -7.94 -26.04
N ALA A 147 5.71 -8.06 -24.81
CA ALA A 147 6.68 -7.10 -24.28
C ALA A 147 7.88 -6.97 -25.23
N PRO A 148 8.36 -5.74 -25.51
CA PRO A 148 9.49 -5.51 -26.40
C PRO A 148 10.69 -6.37 -26.01
N ARG A 149 11.24 -7.13 -26.96
CA ARG A 149 12.50 -7.84 -26.73
C ARG A 149 13.63 -6.83 -26.63
N LEU A 150 14.56 -7.05 -25.70
CA LEU A 150 15.75 -6.24 -25.52
C LEU A 150 16.59 -6.34 -26.81
N LYS A 151 16.48 -5.34 -27.69
CA LYS A 151 17.34 -5.25 -28.89
C LYS A 151 18.69 -4.77 -28.41
N THR A 152 19.59 -5.70 -28.08
CA THR A 152 21.01 -5.38 -27.93
C THR A 152 21.44 -4.70 -29.22
N SER A 153 21.90 -3.45 -29.12
CA SER A 153 22.39 -2.69 -30.26
C SER A 153 23.50 -3.51 -30.91
N THR A 154 23.26 -4.03 -32.12
CA THR A 154 24.27 -4.70 -32.93
C THR A 154 25.35 -3.72 -33.44
N ARG A 155 25.34 -2.46 -32.99
CA ARG A 155 26.14 -1.37 -33.53
C ARG A 155 27.28 -0.87 -32.65
N ASP A 156 27.33 -1.15 -31.36
CA ASP A 156 28.40 -0.66 -30.47
C ASP A 156 29.18 -1.81 -29.83
N GLY A 157 30.36 -2.09 -30.39
CA GLY A 157 31.27 -3.13 -29.88
C GLY A 157 32.29 -3.70 -30.88
N GLY A 158 32.39 -3.15 -32.10
CA GLY A 158 33.37 -3.61 -33.10
C GLY A 158 32.85 -4.77 -33.93
N GLY A 159 32.55 -4.49 -35.19
CA GLY A 159 31.98 -5.42 -36.17
C GLY A 159 32.84 -6.67 -36.42
N LEU A 160 32.75 -7.63 -35.50
CA LEU A 160 33.08 -9.03 -35.73
C LEU A 160 31.78 -9.86 -35.77
N VAL A 161 30.74 -9.33 -36.43
CA VAL A 161 29.82 -10.24 -37.11
C VAL A 161 30.69 -11.02 -38.08
N ARG A 162 30.85 -12.30 -37.82
CA ARG A 162 31.58 -13.26 -38.65
C ARG A 162 31.09 -13.08 -40.09
N ARG A 163 31.86 -12.38 -40.93
CA ARG A 163 31.57 -12.12 -42.36
C ARG A 163 31.54 -13.40 -43.23
N ASN A 164 31.53 -14.58 -42.61
CA ASN A 164 31.66 -15.88 -43.27
C ASN A 164 30.42 -16.78 -43.08
N ILE A 165 29.26 -16.23 -42.71
CA ILE A 165 28.00 -16.99 -42.61
C ILE A 165 27.06 -16.50 -43.73
N ASP A 166 26.69 -17.42 -44.64
CA ASP A 166 25.76 -17.17 -45.76
C ASP A 166 24.41 -16.69 -45.17
N PRO A 167 23.73 -15.67 -45.72
CA PRO A 167 22.45 -15.17 -45.20
C PRO A 167 21.34 -16.22 -45.08
N ARG A 168 21.52 -17.39 -45.69
CA ARG A 168 20.60 -18.54 -45.63
C ARG A 168 20.90 -19.53 -44.49
N ASP A 169 22.06 -19.42 -43.86
CA ASP A 169 22.47 -20.19 -42.67
C ASP A 169 22.27 -19.39 -41.37
N MET A 170 21.66 -18.21 -41.45
CA MET A 170 21.10 -17.53 -40.28
C MET A 170 19.87 -18.31 -39.86
N GLU A 171 20.06 -19.30 -38.99
CA GLU A 171 18.98 -19.75 -38.11
C GLU A 171 18.34 -18.49 -37.50
N GLU A 172 17.00 -18.37 -37.61
CA GLU A 172 16.22 -17.47 -36.75
C GLU A 172 16.86 -17.53 -35.36
N PRO A 173 17.30 -16.41 -34.75
CA PRO A 173 18.01 -16.47 -33.48
C PRO A 173 17.11 -17.23 -32.52
N GLY A 174 17.46 -18.50 -32.27
CA GLY A 174 16.68 -19.40 -31.44
C GLY A 174 16.40 -18.69 -30.13
N GLU A 175 15.20 -18.91 -29.58
CA GLU A 175 14.70 -18.32 -28.32
C GLU A 175 15.85 -17.90 -27.41
N THR A 176 16.32 -16.67 -27.59
CA THR A 176 17.47 -16.19 -26.83
C THR A 176 16.84 -15.81 -25.51
N ASP A 177 16.99 -16.71 -24.53
CA ASP A 177 16.35 -16.62 -23.22
C ASP A 177 16.49 -15.18 -22.71
N ARG A 178 15.35 -14.56 -22.35
CA ARG A 178 15.35 -13.19 -21.87
C ARG A 178 16.24 -13.11 -20.62
N PRO A 179 17.10 -12.08 -20.49
CA PRO A 179 17.96 -11.96 -19.32
C PRO A 179 17.11 -11.86 -18.05
N LYS A 180 17.44 -12.64 -17.03
CA LYS A 180 16.66 -12.78 -15.79
C LYS A 180 17.12 -11.83 -14.68
N ILE A 181 16.20 -11.17 -14.00
CA ILE A 181 16.51 -10.38 -12.81
C ILE A 181 15.64 -10.88 -11.68
N ILE A 182 16.26 -11.26 -10.56
CA ILE A 182 15.52 -11.64 -9.36
C ILE A 182 15.15 -10.36 -8.63
N VAL A 183 13.87 -10.22 -8.30
CA VAL A 183 13.34 -9.04 -7.62
C VAL A 183 12.60 -9.48 -6.36
N ASP A 184 12.90 -8.81 -5.26
CA ASP A 184 12.21 -9.06 -4.01
C ASP A 184 10.71 -8.74 -4.13
N MET A 185 9.84 -9.62 -3.62
CA MET A 185 8.39 -9.42 -3.71
C MET A 185 7.91 -8.10 -3.06
N ARG A 186 8.64 -7.60 -2.05
CA ARG A 186 8.30 -6.34 -1.37
C ARG A 186 8.48 -5.12 -2.27
N GLU A 187 9.29 -5.25 -3.31
CA GLU A 187 9.71 -4.17 -4.19
C GLU A 187 8.76 -3.97 -5.39
N PHE A 188 7.80 -4.88 -5.61
CA PHE A 188 6.75 -4.75 -6.64
C PHE A 188 5.77 -3.59 -6.42
N ASN A 189 5.82 -2.93 -5.26
CA ASN A 189 5.11 -1.68 -5.02
C ASN A 189 5.77 -0.48 -5.74
N SER A 190 7.01 -0.63 -6.24
CA SER A 190 7.71 0.40 -6.99
C SER A 190 7.50 0.26 -8.51
N GLU A 191 7.83 1.31 -9.26
CA GLU A 191 7.64 1.33 -10.72
C GLU A 191 8.75 0.54 -11.46
N LEU A 192 9.91 0.33 -10.84
CA LEU A 192 11.10 -0.24 -11.48
C LEU A 192 10.91 -1.68 -12.00
N PRO A 193 10.27 -2.62 -11.27
CA PRO A 193 10.05 -3.99 -11.79
C PRO A 193 9.22 -4.00 -13.07
N THR A 194 8.23 -3.11 -13.17
CA THR A 194 7.42 -2.96 -14.38
C THR A 194 8.26 -2.43 -15.54
N VAL A 195 9.11 -1.43 -15.29
CA VAL A 195 10.01 -0.86 -16.29
C VAL A 195 11.06 -1.88 -16.77
N LEU A 196 11.58 -2.73 -15.89
CA LEU A 196 12.50 -3.81 -16.28
C LEU A 196 11.81 -4.82 -17.21
N TYR A 197 10.57 -5.20 -16.88
CA TYR A 197 9.79 -6.10 -17.72
C TYR A 197 9.49 -5.49 -19.11
N THR A 198 9.12 -4.21 -19.18
CA THR A 198 8.87 -3.55 -20.47
C THR A 198 10.13 -3.34 -21.31
N LYS A 199 11.32 -3.30 -20.69
CA LYS A 199 12.60 -3.30 -21.41
C LYS A 199 13.01 -4.67 -21.95
N GLY A 200 12.31 -5.75 -21.58
CA GLY A 200 12.55 -7.09 -22.09
C GLY A 200 13.34 -8.01 -21.15
N TYR A 201 13.50 -7.65 -19.88
CA TYR A 201 14.01 -8.56 -18.85
C TYR A 201 12.92 -9.54 -18.41
N ASP A 202 13.33 -10.76 -18.08
CA ASP A 202 12.49 -11.71 -17.34
C ASP A 202 12.60 -11.41 -15.83
N VAL A 203 11.51 -10.93 -15.24
CA VAL A 203 11.49 -10.47 -13.85
C VAL A 203 10.99 -11.61 -12.96
N VAL A 204 11.91 -12.21 -12.23
CA VAL A 204 11.62 -13.34 -11.33
C VAL A 204 11.29 -12.81 -9.94
N ALA A 205 10.00 -12.81 -9.59
CA ALA A 205 9.53 -12.42 -8.27
C ALA A 205 9.88 -13.49 -7.23
N THR A 206 10.69 -13.18 -6.22
CA THR A 206 11.08 -14.13 -5.16
C THR A 206 11.21 -13.38 -3.84
N THR A 207 10.89 -14.01 -2.70
CA THR A 207 11.15 -13.39 -1.39
C THR A 207 12.61 -13.64 -0.98
N ILE A 208 13.42 -12.58 -0.98
CA ILE A 208 14.84 -12.66 -0.59
C ILE A 208 15.10 -11.89 0.70
N GLU A 209 16.04 -12.36 1.52
CA GLU A 209 16.39 -11.70 2.78
C GLU A 209 17.46 -10.60 2.59
N ILE A 210 18.30 -10.72 1.56
CA ILE A 210 19.49 -9.88 1.34
C ILE A 210 19.40 -9.21 -0.05
N GLY A 211 19.31 -7.88 -0.07
CA GLY A 211 19.16 -7.06 -1.27
C GLY A 211 17.72 -7.01 -1.80
N ASP A 212 17.48 -6.08 -2.74
CA ASP A 212 16.17 -5.90 -3.38
C ASP A 212 16.16 -6.44 -4.82
N TYR A 213 17.27 -6.31 -5.54
CA TYR A 213 17.44 -6.81 -6.89
C TYR A 213 18.76 -7.58 -7.02
N ILE A 214 18.73 -8.76 -7.62
CA ILE A 214 19.92 -9.56 -7.91
C ILE A 214 20.03 -9.69 -9.43
N LEU A 215 21.09 -9.09 -9.98
CA LEU A 215 21.35 -9.07 -11.43
C LEU A 215 22.15 -10.28 -11.90
N SER A 216 23.01 -10.80 -11.02
CA SER A 216 23.98 -11.87 -11.25
C SER A 216 24.32 -12.51 -9.90
N PRO A 217 24.88 -13.74 -9.83
CA PRO A 217 25.32 -14.36 -8.58
C PRO A 217 26.25 -13.50 -7.73
N ASP A 218 26.96 -12.54 -8.35
CA ASP A 218 27.93 -11.68 -7.69
C ASP A 218 27.44 -10.23 -7.53
N ILE A 219 26.34 -9.84 -8.20
CA ILE A 219 25.86 -8.46 -8.25
C ILE A 219 24.48 -8.34 -7.58
N ALA A 220 24.46 -7.64 -6.44
CA ALA A 220 23.24 -7.34 -5.71
C ALA A 220 23.06 -5.82 -5.53
N ILE A 221 21.81 -5.39 -5.61
CA ILE A 221 21.41 -3.99 -5.54
C ILE A 221 20.39 -3.81 -4.41
N GLU A 222 20.65 -2.85 -3.55
CA GLU A 222 19.69 -2.31 -2.58
C GLU A 222 19.18 -0.98 -3.15
N ARG A 223 17.87 -0.89 -3.41
CA ARG A 223 17.25 0.33 -3.91
C ARG A 223 16.69 1.13 -2.75
N LYS A 224 17.02 2.41 -2.71
CA LYS A 224 16.51 3.33 -1.68
C LYS A 224 15.97 4.61 -2.29
N ALA A 225 14.71 4.91 -2.01
CA ALA A 225 14.19 6.25 -2.23
C ALA A 225 14.89 7.25 -1.29
N LEU A 226 14.95 8.53 -1.67
CA LEU A 226 15.68 9.54 -0.91
C LEU A 226 15.17 9.72 0.54
N ASP A 227 13.85 9.68 0.74
CA ASP A 227 13.23 9.82 2.05
C ASP A 227 13.50 8.59 2.92
N ASP A 228 13.36 7.39 2.34
CA ASP A 228 13.67 6.12 3.00
C ASP A 228 15.15 5.99 3.36
N LEU A 229 16.04 6.54 2.52
CA LEU A 229 17.47 6.59 2.79
C LEU A 229 17.74 7.41 4.04
N THR A 230 17.14 8.60 4.12
CA THR A 230 17.29 9.50 5.26
C THR A 230 16.87 8.81 6.56
N GLN A 231 15.68 8.18 6.57
CA GLN A 231 15.20 7.44 7.73
C GLN A 231 16.08 6.22 8.07
N SER A 232 16.55 5.49 7.06
CA SER A 232 17.39 4.30 7.25
C SER A 232 18.79 4.63 7.77
N LEU A 233 19.35 5.78 7.40
CA LEU A 233 20.62 6.29 7.91
C LEU A 233 20.51 6.64 9.39
N GLN A 234 19.44 7.32 9.79
CA GLN A 234 19.22 7.69 11.20
C GLN A 234 19.03 6.47 12.11
N THR A 235 18.32 5.47 11.61
CA THR A 235 18.06 4.23 12.37
C THR A 235 19.23 3.24 12.32
N GLY A 236 20.23 3.49 11.48
CA GLY A 236 21.34 2.56 11.24
C GLY A 236 20.96 1.34 10.38
N ARG A 237 19.70 1.21 9.94
CA ARG A 237 19.21 0.06 9.18
C ARG A 237 20.01 -0.21 7.91
N VAL A 238 20.35 0.84 7.16
CA VAL A 238 21.09 0.70 5.90
C VAL A 238 22.50 0.15 6.10
N PHE A 239 23.13 0.40 7.25
CA PHE A 239 24.46 -0.15 7.56
C PHE A 239 24.41 -1.68 7.64
N LYS A 240 23.42 -2.22 8.38
CA LYS A 240 23.23 -3.67 8.49
C LYS A 240 22.91 -4.31 7.14
N GLN A 241 22.05 -3.67 6.34
CA GLN A 241 21.69 -4.17 5.01
C GLN A 241 22.92 -4.28 4.10
N ILE A 242 23.73 -3.22 4.03
CA ILE A 242 24.95 -3.23 3.21
C ILE A 242 25.99 -4.21 3.73
N GLU A 243 26.17 -4.34 5.04
CA GLU A 243 27.08 -5.31 5.64
C GLU A 243 26.71 -6.75 5.24
N GLN A 244 25.42 -7.09 5.34
CA GLN A 244 24.91 -8.40 4.92
C GLN A 244 25.09 -8.66 3.43
N MET A 245 24.91 -7.64 2.58
CA MET A 245 25.14 -7.77 1.15
C MET A 245 26.62 -7.98 0.82
N LEU A 246 27.53 -7.23 1.46
CA LEU A 246 28.97 -7.32 1.22
C LEU A 246 29.61 -8.66 1.64
N GLU A 247 28.95 -9.40 2.54
CA GLU A 247 29.37 -10.74 2.93
C GLU A 247 29.07 -11.79 1.84
N HIS A 248 27.99 -11.59 1.08
CA HIS A 248 27.45 -12.60 0.16
C HIS A 248 27.67 -12.29 -1.32
N TYR A 249 27.87 -11.01 -1.66
CA TYR A 249 27.99 -10.52 -3.03
C TYR A 249 29.25 -9.65 -3.19
N ASP A 250 30.04 -9.95 -4.22
CA ASP A 250 31.28 -9.22 -4.52
C ASP A 250 31.01 -7.78 -4.97
N CYS A 251 29.92 -7.57 -5.72
CA CYS A 251 29.49 -6.27 -6.20
C CYS A 251 28.15 -5.87 -5.54
N THR A 252 28.25 -5.14 -4.43
CA THR A 252 27.09 -4.56 -3.75
C THR A 252 26.90 -3.10 -4.19
N VAL A 253 25.72 -2.78 -4.71
CA VAL A 253 25.37 -1.42 -5.14
C VAL A 253 24.21 -0.87 -4.30
N LEU A 254 24.44 0.25 -3.64
CA LEU A 254 23.36 1.08 -3.10
C LEU A 254 22.85 2.00 -4.23
N LEU A 255 21.66 1.72 -4.75
CA LEU A 255 20.99 2.54 -5.74
C LEU A 255 20.09 3.55 -5.05
N ILE A 256 20.45 4.83 -5.11
CA ILE A 256 19.65 5.93 -4.59
C ILE A 256 18.83 6.51 -5.72
N GLU A 257 17.52 6.27 -5.66
CA GLU A 257 16.59 6.75 -6.67
C GLU A 257 15.84 7.99 -6.17
N SER A 258 15.96 9.07 -6.92
CA SER A 258 15.17 10.28 -6.70
C SER A 258 13.88 10.15 -7.49
N ASN A 259 12.76 9.87 -6.83
CA ASN A 259 11.45 9.85 -7.49
C ASN A 259 11.00 11.29 -7.76
N ARG A 260 11.59 11.92 -8.78
CA ARG A 260 11.17 13.25 -9.24
C ARG A 260 9.88 13.15 -10.06
N LYS A 261 8.75 12.96 -9.37
CA LYS A 261 7.46 13.53 -9.82
C LYS A 261 7.32 15.01 -9.44
N PHE A 262 8.35 15.60 -8.81
CA PHE A 262 8.39 16.99 -8.35
C PHE A 262 9.43 17.81 -9.11
N GLU A 263 9.07 18.30 -10.30
CA GLU A 263 9.82 19.40 -10.94
C GLU A 263 9.26 20.79 -10.61
N THR A 264 8.23 20.94 -9.77
CA THR A 264 7.61 22.27 -9.56
C THR A 264 7.79 22.88 -8.16
N LYS A 265 8.53 22.23 -7.26
CA LYS A 265 8.87 22.84 -5.95
C LYS A 265 10.29 22.50 -5.57
N ILE A 266 11.24 23.23 -6.17
CA ILE A 266 12.54 23.51 -5.55
C ILE A 266 12.24 24.33 -4.29
N VAL A 267 11.78 23.66 -3.23
CA VAL A 267 11.80 24.18 -1.88
C VAL A 267 13.16 23.79 -1.33
N ASN A 268 13.89 24.79 -0.86
CA ASN A 268 15.22 24.67 -0.27
C ASN A 268 15.40 23.38 0.56
N GLY A 269 16.51 22.69 0.32
CA GLY A 269 17.10 21.82 1.34
C GLY A 269 16.53 20.41 1.47
N GLY A 270 16.49 19.62 0.40
CA GLY A 270 16.49 18.16 0.57
C GLY A 270 17.65 17.71 1.48
N PRO A 271 17.62 16.52 2.11
CA PRO A 271 18.60 16.11 3.13
C PRO A 271 20.07 16.16 2.64
N PHE A 272 20.27 16.13 1.32
CA PHE A 272 21.56 16.24 0.64
C PHE A 272 21.77 17.55 -0.16
N GLN A 273 20.80 18.47 -0.15
CA GLN A 273 20.88 19.80 -0.79
C GLN A 273 20.88 20.91 0.28
N GLY A 274 21.50 22.05 -0.03
CA GLY A 274 21.87 23.08 0.94
C GLY A 274 20.72 23.61 1.82
N GLU A 275 20.88 23.41 3.13
CA GLU A 275 20.89 24.39 4.23
C GLU A 275 21.67 23.73 5.40
N LEU A 276 22.39 24.52 6.21
CA LEU A 276 23.27 24.03 7.29
C LEU A 276 22.52 23.51 8.54
N SER A 277 21.28 23.06 8.38
CA SER A 277 20.51 22.46 9.47
C SER A 277 21.34 21.35 10.12
N ARG A 278 21.31 21.30 11.46
CA ARG A 278 21.99 20.24 12.22
C ARG A 278 21.58 18.87 11.70
N HIS A 279 20.29 18.69 11.42
CA HIS A 279 19.75 17.44 10.89
C HIS A 279 20.40 17.06 9.55
N CYS A 280 20.44 17.95 8.56
CA CYS A 280 21.06 17.65 7.27
C CYS A 280 22.58 17.37 7.39
N ARG A 281 23.28 18.07 8.30
CA ARG A 281 24.69 17.77 8.59
C ARG A 281 24.87 16.38 9.19
N ASP A 282 24.01 15.98 10.11
CA ASP A 282 24.05 14.66 10.74
C ASP A 282 23.79 13.55 9.70
N ILE A 283 22.79 13.71 8.83
CA ILE A 283 22.49 12.76 7.74
C ILE A 283 23.68 12.63 6.78
N ARG A 284 24.27 13.75 6.36
CA ARG A 284 25.44 13.75 5.48
C ARG A 284 26.64 13.10 6.16
N ALA A 285 26.86 13.35 7.45
CA ALA A 285 27.94 12.71 8.20
C ALA A 285 27.73 11.18 8.29
N LEU A 286 26.52 10.72 8.57
CA LEU A 286 26.16 9.31 8.58
C LEU A 286 26.36 8.67 7.20
N PHE A 287 25.92 9.33 6.13
CA PHE A 287 26.11 8.83 4.77
C PHE A 287 27.60 8.76 4.37
N CYS A 288 28.38 9.80 4.71
CA CYS A 288 29.84 9.77 4.53
C CYS A 288 30.48 8.64 5.35
N SER A 289 30.00 8.38 6.57
CA SER A 289 30.46 7.27 7.38
C SER A 289 30.16 5.92 6.73
N LEU A 290 28.96 5.74 6.18
CA LEU A 290 28.58 4.51 5.46
C LEU A 290 29.53 4.23 4.30
N ILE A 291 29.76 5.23 3.43
CA ILE A 291 30.67 5.08 2.27
C ILE A 291 32.11 4.82 2.73
N ARG A 292 32.58 5.51 3.78
CA ARG A 292 33.96 5.40 4.24
C ARG A 292 34.26 4.07 4.92
N THR A 293 33.31 3.55 5.70
CA THR A 293 33.44 2.24 6.37
C THR A 293 33.38 1.10 5.35
N ASN A 294 32.54 1.23 4.32
CA ASN A 294 32.26 0.14 3.39
C ASN A 294 32.91 0.39 2.02
N GLN A 295 34.24 0.30 1.94
CA GLN A 295 35.00 0.63 0.72
C GLN A 295 34.68 -0.26 -0.51
N LYS A 296 34.14 -1.45 -0.29
CA LYS A 296 33.73 -2.38 -1.36
C LYS A 296 32.35 -2.04 -1.96
N MET A 297 31.51 -1.31 -1.23
CA MET A 297 30.19 -0.89 -1.70
C MET A 297 30.33 0.14 -2.81
N ARG A 298 29.46 0.05 -3.82
CA ARG A 298 29.26 1.10 -4.83
C ARG A 298 27.98 1.86 -4.53
N CYS A 299 27.96 3.14 -4.88
CA CYS A 299 26.78 3.98 -4.74
C CYS A 299 26.45 4.57 -6.12
N ALA A 300 25.20 4.40 -6.55
CA ALA A 300 24.69 4.97 -7.81
C ALA A 300 23.51 5.89 -7.51
N TRP A 301 23.41 7.00 -8.24
CA TRP A 301 22.30 7.94 -8.14
C TRP A 301 21.54 7.94 -9.45
N THR A 302 20.23 7.74 -9.39
CA THR A 302 19.36 7.78 -10.57
C THR A 302 18.19 8.73 -10.33
N MET A 303 17.72 9.33 -11.42
CA MET A 303 16.68 10.37 -11.39
C MET A 303 15.30 9.82 -11.76
N SER A 304 15.24 8.59 -12.27
CA SER A 304 14.00 7.92 -12.65
C SER A 304 14.19 6.40 -12.66
N PRO A 305 13.10 5.61 -12.49
CA PRO A 305 13.13 4.16 -12.69
C PRO A 305 13.64 3.76 -14.09
N SER A 306 13.36 4.56 -15.12
CA SER A 306 13.85 4.33 -16.48
C SER A 306 15.37 4.36 -16.56
N ASN A 307 16.03 5.31 -15.89
CA ASN A 307 17.49 5.38 -15.82
C ASN A 307 18.07 4.26 -14.94
N SER A 308 17.39 3.90 -13.84
CA SER A 308 17.74 2.72 -13.03
C SER A 308 17.79 1.45 -13.89
N ALA A 309 16.81 1.26 -14.78
CA ALA A 309 16.77 0.12 -15.69
C ALA A 309 17.87 0.18 -16.80
N GLU A 310 18.28 1.36 -17.27
CA GLU A 310 19.45 1.50 -18.16
C GLU A 310 20.73 1.09 -17.42
N PHE A 311 20.91 1.59 -16.19
CA PHE A 311 22.02 1.24 -15.34
C PHE A 311 22.09 -0.27 -15.05
N PHE A 312 20.95 -0.94 -14.87
CA PHE A 312 20.89 -2.40 -14.71
C PHE A 312 21.36 -3.13 -15.96
N SER A 313 21.08 -2.56 -17.14
CA SER A 313 21.50 -3.14 -18.42
C SER A 313 23.01 -3.06 -18.60
N GLU A 314 23.62 -1.96 -18.19
CA GLU A 314 25.07 -1.79 -18.18
C GLU A 314 25.76 -2.74 -17.20
N LEU A 315 25.24 -2.84 -15.96
CA LEU A 315 25.82 -3.73 -14.94
C LEU A 315 25.71 -5.21 -15.31
N LYS A 316 24.63 -5.58 -16.02
CA LYS A 316 24.40 -6.95 -16.44
C LYS A 316 25.17 -7.33 -17.71
N LEU A 317 25.78 -6.36 -18.41
CA LEU A 317 26.55 -6.62 -19.63
C LEU A 317 27.73 -7.56 -19.33
N ASN A 318 27.73 -8.75 -19.93
CA ASN A 318 28.69 -9.84 -19.72
C ASN A 318 28.67 -10.50 -18.32
N ALA A 319 27.67 -10.20 -17.49
CA ALA A 319 27.49 -10.86 -16.20
C ALA A 319 26.73 -12.20 -16.37
N PRO A 320 27.05 -13.25 -15.59
CA PRO A 320 26.30 -14.49 -15.62
C PRO A 320 24.87 -14.30 -15.10
N GLU A 321 23.95 -15.16 -15.55
CA GLU A 321 22.56 -15.14 -15.09
C GLU A 321 22.45 -15.51 -13.60
N PRO A 322 21.54 -14.86 -12.85
CA PRO A 322 21.38 -15.10 -11.42
C PRO A 322 20.73 -16.47 -11.15
N ASP A 323 21.10 -17.08 -10.02
CA ASP A 323 20.52 -18.33 -9.53
C ASP A 323 19.50 -18.06 -8.41
N VAL A 324 18.25 -18.46 -8.65
CA VAL A 324 17.11 -18.25 -7.75
C VAL A 324 17.25 -19.04 -6.46
N ASP A 325 17.69 -20.30 -6.55
CA ASP A 325 17.77 -21.19 -5.38
C ASP A 325 18.88 -20.72 -4.45
N ARG A 326 20.02 -20.28 -5.01
CA ARG A 326 21.10 -19.64 -4.25
C ARG A 326 20.60 -18.40 -3.52
N ALA A 327 19.91 -17.49 -4.21
CA ALA A 327 19.40 -16.25 -3.62
C ALA A 327 18.45 -16.49 -2.43
N ILE A 328 17.58 -17.51 -2.51
CA ILE A 328 16.66 -17.90 -1.43
C ILE A 328 17.41 -18.53 -0.24
N SER A 329 18.50 -19.26 -0.51
CA SER A 329 19.25 -19.98 0.53
C SER A 329 20.02 -19.05 1.47
N LEU A 330 20.37 -17.84 1.01
CA LEU A 330 21.11 -16.84 1.78
C LEU A 330 20.21 -16.25 2.87
N LYS A 331 20.66 -16.37 4.13
CA LYS A 331 19.94 -15.86 5.29
C LYS A 331 20.75 -14.83 6.05
N ALA A 332 20.07 -13.81 6.54
CA ALA A 332 20.64 -12.64 7.19
C ALA A 332 21.46 -12.90 8.49
N ASP A 333 21.36 -14.08 9.12
CA ASP A 333 21.86 -14.35 10.47
C ASP A 333 22.80 -15.59 10.60
N GLN A 334 23.46 -16.07 9.52
CA GLN A 334 24.35 -17.26 9.62
C GLN A 334 25.75 -17.03 10.23
N VAL A 335 26.02 -15.87 10.85
CA VAL A 335 27.38 -15.46 11.24
C VAL A 335 27.92 -16.11 12.55
N GLU A 336 27.19 -16.98 13.24
CA GLU A 336 27.68 -17.58 14.51
C GLU A 336 28.04 -19.09 14.47
N SER A 337 28.18 -19.75 13.32
CA SER A 337 28.43 -21.21 13.35
C SER A 337 29.38 -21.81 12.30
N SER A 338 30.39 -21.07 11.84
CA SER A 338 31.43 -21.61 10.95
C SER A 338 32.76 -21.89 11.67
N SER A 339 32.69 -22.51 12.84
CA SER A 339 33.86 -23.13 13.48
C SER A 339 33.47 -24.40 14.23
N GLN A 340 33.03 -25.43 13.50
CA GLN A 340 33.25 -26.82 13.89
C GLN A 340 33.12 -27.76 12.69
N GLU A 341 34.06 -28.69 12.65
CA GLU A 341 34.47 -29.52 11.53
C GLU A 341 33.42 -30.51 11.03
N ALA A 342 33.67 -30.96 9.80
CA ALA A 342 33.08 -32.12 9.16
C ALA A 342 33.08 -33.36 10.06
N THR A 343 31.93 -34.04 10.15
CA THR A 343 31.88 -35.50 10.21
C THR A 343 30.49 -35.96 9.76
N GLU A 344 30.49 -36.78 8.72
CA GLU A 344 29.31 -37.52 8.26
C GLU A 344 28.82 -38.47 9.36
N SER A 345 27.51 -38.53 9.55
CA SER A 345 26.82 -39.82 9.70
C SER A 345 25.31 -39.64 9.51
N SER A 346 24.81 -40.40 8.55
CA SER A 346 23.40 -40.65 8.31
C SER A 346 22.78 -41.35 9.53
N THR A 347 21.81 -40.73 10.19
CA THR A 347 20.80 -41.48 10.96
C THR A 347 19.47 -40.74 11.01
N SER A 348 18.42 -41.49 10.66
CA SER A 348 17.01 -41.15 10.66
C SER A 348 16.54 -40.30 11.84
N GLN A 349 15.94 -39.13 11.57
CA GLN A 349 15.26 -38.34 12.60
C GLN A 349 13.90 -38.94 12.96
N PRO A 350 13.57 -39.12 14.26
CA PRO A 350 12.19 -39.29 14.68
C PRO A 350 11.49 -37.93 14.66
N LYS A 351 10.22 -37.91 14.25
CA LYS A 351 9.36 -36.73 14.19
C LYS A 351 9.32 -36.02 15.55
N LYS A 352 10.05 -34.91 15.72
CA LYS A 352 9.95 -34.04 16.90
C LYS A 352 8.55 -33.41 16.93
N GLY A 353 7.79 -33.68 17.99
CA GLY A 353 6.52 -33.03 18.26
C GLY A 353 6.65 -31.49 18.25
N LYS A 354 5.58 -30.79 17.84
CA LYS A 354 5.54 -29.31 17.77
C LYS A 354 6.04 -28.72 19.10
N LYS A 355 7.25 -28.14 19.09
CA LYS A 355 7.77 -27.36 20.21
C LYS A 355 6.79 -26.22 20.48
N TRP A 356 6.35 -26.11 21.73
CA TRP A 356 5.49 -25.02 22.17
C TRP A 356 6.17 -23.67 21.89
N LYS A 357 5.42 -22.73 21.32
CA LYS A 357 5.92 -21.37 20.99
C LYS A 357 5.11 -20.35 21.77
N PRO A 358 5.74 -19.40 22.48
CA PRO A 358 5.04 -18.35 23.20
C PRO A 358 4.35 -17.38 22.24
N ASN A 359 3.33 -16.67 22.73
CA ASN A 359 2.61 -15.67 21.96
C ASN A 359 3.54 -14.49 21.58
N PRO A 360 3.79 -14.22 20.28
CA PRO A 360 4.76 -13.22 19.84
C PRO A 360 4.40 -11.79 20.27
N THR A 361 3.11 -11.49 20.41
CA THR A 361 2.65 -10.18 20.89
C THR A 361 3.05 -9.95 22.34
N VAL A 362 2.91 -10.99 23.18
CA VAL A 362 3.28 -10.90 24.61
C VAL A 362 4.80 -10.75 24.73
N VAL A 363 5.57 -11.55 23.98
CA VAL A 363 7.04 -11.45 23.96
C VAL A 363 7.49 -10.05 23.51
N ARG A 364 6.90 -9.51 22.44
CA ARG A 364 7.20 -8.16 21.94
C ARG A 364 6.87 -7.07 22.96
N THR A 365 5.74 -7.16 23.64
CA THR A 365 5.36 -6.18 24.68
C THR A 365 6.31 -6.26 25.89
N LEU A 366 6.67 -7.47 26.31
CA LEU A 366 7.63 -7.70 27.39
C LEU A 366 9.03 -7.15 27.04
N THR A 367 9.49 -7.31 25.81
CA THR A 367 10.81 -6.84 25.38
C THR A 367 10.83 -5.33 25.10
N GLN A 368 9.83 -4.80 24.41
CA GLN A 368 9.81 -3.38 23.99
C GLN A 368 9.36 -2.44 25.10
N ASN A 369 8.36 -2.81 25.89
CA ASN A 369 7.76 -1.89 26.87
C ASN A 369 8.30 -2.11 28.29
N PHE A 370 8.70 -3.33 28.62
CA PHE A 370 9.22 -3.69 29.94
C PHE A 370 10.72 -4.00 29.94
N GLY A 371 11.39 -3.90 28.79
CA GLY A 371 12.86 -4.01 28.69
C GLY A 371 13.42 -5.41 28.95
N LEU A 372 12.59 -6.46 28.90
CA LEU A 372 13.04 -7.85 29.10
C LEU A 372 13.88 -8.33 27.93
N LYS A 373 14.89 -9.18 28.20
CA LYS A 373 15.56 -9.92 27.12
C LYS A 373 14.62 -10.98 26.55
N VAL A 374 14.80 -11.32 25.27
CA VAL A 374 13.97 -12.34 24.59
C VAL A 374 14.06 -13.69 25.33
N SER A 375 15.24 -14.07 25.82
CA SER A 375 15.44 -15.30 26.60
C SER A 375 14.68 -15.32 27.92
N GLU A 376 14.62 -14.18 28.62
CA GLU A 376 13.90 -14.01 29.89
C GLU A 376 12.38 -14.07 29.68
N ALA A 377 11.88 -13.40 28.63
CA ALA A 377 10.47 -13.45 28.26
C ALA A 377 10.03 -14.87 27.84
N HIS A 378 10.90 -15.61 27.14
CA HIS A 378 10.65 -17.01 26.81
C HIS A 378 10.64 -17.90 28.06
N ASN A 379 11.61 -17.75 28.96
CA ASN A 379 11.69 -18.50 30.21
C ASN A 379 10.46 -18.24 31.11
N LEU A 380 10.05 -16.97 31.23
CA LEU A 380 8.83 -16.59 31.95
C LEU A 380 7.60 -17.30 31.37
N LEU A 381 7.40 -17.26 30.05
CA LEU A 381 6.19 -17.82 29.44
C LEU A 381 6.20 -19.37 29.44
N GLU A 382 7.38 -19.99 29.38
CA GLU A 382 7.53 -21.46 29.38
C GLU A 382 7.31 -22.06 30.77
N ASN A 383 7.82 -21.40 31.81
CA ASN A 383 7.84 -21.95 33.18
C ASN A 383 6.77 -21.33 34.11
N SER A 384 6.03 -20.32 33.66
CA SER A 384 4.95 -19.71 34.44
C SER A 384 3.55 -20.05 33.91
N LYS A 385 2.52 -19.70 34.69
CA LYS A 385 1.12 -19.80 34.28
C LYS A 385 0.65 -18.64 33.39
N ILE A 386 1.55 -17.73 33.00
CA ILE A 386 1.24 -16.53 32.21
C ILE A 386 1.21 -16.93 30.73
N LYS A 387 0.02 -16.91 30.12
CA LYS A 387 -0.15 -17.21 28.68
C LYS A 387 -0.50 -15.96 27.87
N THR A 388 -1.09 -14.98 28.53
CA THR A 388 -1.55 -13.72 27.93
C THR A 388 -1.07 -12.52 28.74
N LEU A 389 -1.04 -11.33 28.14
CA LEU A 389 -0.73 -10.10 28.87
C LEU A 389 -1.69 -9.87 30.05
N ALA A 390 -2.96 -10.24 29.91
CA ALA A 390 -3.97 -10.13 30.98
C ALA A 390 -3.60 -10.94 32.24
N ASP A 391 -2.88 -12.05 32.08
CA ASP A 391 -2.44 -12.86 33.23
C ASP A 391 -1.39 -12.15 34.09
N LEU A 392 -0.64 -11.21 33.51
CA LEU A 392 0.37 -10.40 34.22
C LEU A 392 -0.29 -9.43 35.23
N PHE A 393 -1.51 -8.99 34.94
CA PHE A 393 -2.31 -8.08 35.76
C PHE A 393 -3.16 -8.80 36.82
N LYS A 394 -3.08 -10.13 36.92
CA LYS A 394 -3.79 -10.86 37.97
C LYS A 394 -3.14 -10.61 39.34
N PRO A 395 -3.95 -10.47 40.41
CA PRO A 395 -3.43 -10.24 41.77
C PRO A 395 -2.63 -11.42 42.32
N ALA A 396 -2.77 -12.61 41.74
CA ALA A 396 -2.01 -13.81 42.10
C ALA A 396 -0.54 -13.78 41.61
N VAL A 397 -0.23 -12.92 40.64
CA VAL A 397 1.14 -12.68 40.20
C VAL A 397 1.67 -11.56 41.09
N THR A 398 2.78 -11.75 41.80
CA THR A 398 3.42 -10.72 42.65
C THR A 398 4.77 -10.30 42.07
N ALA A 399 5.31 -9.16 42.49
CA ALA A 399 6.67 -8.74 42.10
C ALA A 399 7.72 -9.80 42.51
N SER A 400 7.53 -10.45 43.66
CA SER A 400 8.37 -11.56 44.14
C SER A 400 8.28 -12.84 43.31
N PHE A 401 7.16 -13.06 42.61
CA PHE A 401 7.01 -14.17 41.68
C PHE A 401 7.69 -13.85 40.34
N LEU A 402 7.55 -12.62 39.86
CA LEU A 402 8.16 -12.19 38.60
C LEU A 402 9.70 -12.10 38.71
N SER A 403 10.23 -11.70 39.87
CA SER A 403 11.68 -11.60 40.10
C SER A 403 12.43 -12.94 40.06
N GLN A 404 11.72 -14.07 40.01
CA GLN A 404 12.33 -15.39 39.75
C GLN A 404 12.76 -15.57 38.29
N TYR A 405 12.20 -14.79 37.38
CA TYR A 405 12.40 -14.92 35.93
C TYR A 405 12.99 -13.66 35.29
N MET A 406 13.05 -12.54 36.01
CA MET A 406 13.53 -11.25 35.50
C MET A 406 14.16 -10.39 36.60
N PRO A 407 14.90 -9.31 36.26
CA PRO A 407 15.46 -8.39 37.24
C PRO A 407 14.40 -7.81 38.18
N ALA A 408 14.74 -7.66 39.46
CA ALA A 408 13.82 -7.17 40.50
C ALA A 408 13.24 -5.78 40.17
N SER A 409 14.05 -4.88 39.60
CA SER A 409 13.61 -3.55 39.16
C SER A 409 12.53 -3.62 38.08
N THR A 410 12.65 -4.55 37.14
CA THR A 410 11.66 -4.76 36.07
C THR A 410 10.39 -5.41 36.61
N ALA A 411 10.53 -6.36 37.54
CA ALA A 411 9.40 -7.02 38.20
C ALA A 411 8.55 -6.05 39.05
N GLU A 412 9.20 -5.13 39.76
CA GLU A 412 8.55 -4.06 40.52
C GLU A 412 7.85 -3.06 39.59
N PHE A 413 8.52 -2.61 38.52
CA PHE A 413 7.94 -1.71 37.53
C PHE A 413 6.70 -2.29 36.83
N ILE A 414 6.75 -3.57 36.42
CA ILE A 414 5.59 -4.26 35.85
C ILE A 414 4.41 -4.25 36.84
N LYS A 415 4.68 -4.40 38.14
CA LYS A 415 3.62 -4.43 39.15
C LYS A 415 3.05 -3.07 39.48
N GLU A 416 3.89 -2.06 39.58
CA GLU A 416 3.46 -0.67 39.69
C GLU A 416 2.54 -0.27 38.53
N VAL A 417 2.91 -0.60 37.30
CA VAL A 417 2.06 -0.37 36.11
C VAL A 417 0.78 -1.21 36.15
N SER A 418 0.83 -2.43 36.70
CA SER A 418 -0.33 -3.31 36.76
C SER A 418 -1.38 -2.92 37.82
N GLU A 419 -0.95 -2.23 38.87
CA GLU A 419 -1.79 -1.76 39.97
C GLU A 419 -2.25 -0.30 39.78
N PHE A 420 -1.78 0.36 38.71
CA PHE A 420 -2.11 1.74 38.42
C PHE A 420 -3.61 1.91 38.13
N ASN A 421 -4.31 2.54 39.08
CA ASN A 421 -5.75 2.75 39.02
C ASN A 421 -6.07 4.02 38.21
N PHE A 422 -6.61 3.86 37.01
CA PHE A 422 -7.03 4.95 36.11
C PHE A 422 -8.16 5.85 36.66
N LYS A 423 -8.67 5.62 37.87
CA LYS A 423 -9.74 6.41 38.51
C LYS A 423 -9.25 7.47 39.51
N LYS A 424 -7.96 7.78 39.56
CA LYS A 424 -7.45 8.95 40.30
C LYS A 424 -6.87 10.00 39.36
#